data_AF-A0AA36MY36-F1
#
_entry.id   AF-A0AA36MY36-F1
#
_cell.length_a   1.000
_cell.length_b   1.000
_cell.length_c   1.000
_cell.angle_alpha   90.00
_cell.angle_beta   90.00
_cell.angle_gamma   90.00
#
_symmetry.space_group_name_H-M   'P 1'
#
loop_
_entity.id
_entity.type
_entity.pdbx_description
1 polymer ?
#
loop_
_entity_poly.entity_id
_entity_poly.type
_entity_poly.pdbx_seq_one_letter_code
_entity_poly.pdbx_strand_id
1 'polypeptide(L)'
;MPVYEEKVISPLAVRFSQEHIRTTFRNSLPLDDVVALVEAQEGFGPYDVVLKAPFPNIEVARWRPSRSKSQYGMASTPEDAVHWFAKDNRRLYVLQRAATKLWPKKVGVEVDVLFTVPSELLKKYDSSTAGLFAALGESHCKSCIWNWMSAVSPPSGSINMFLEKAAMRRLELDDSLCTLTDLVSLPRAAGAGAAGAAGAPAKGSEDETFTASTSSGENENDANEENANLEALEALEVLENEPFDSLESEKNYSAKNEEDVDNLQSPSVPTSPEGNEAWPPFDQHWKVVSSLLRGVWRGPKGESYQLTFDKPGHDSVLGECLRSTSDQKPKPFSVCYEYATCLLWWGTQHKFCLDPEELRYNRHNARWYVAGKEKPEFEWDLVPSADGQSEKSRRGRAKPRKEADSAKAWRRKR
;
A
#
# COMPACT_ATOMS: atom_id res chain seq x y z
N MET A 1 29.04 20.19 15.51
CA MET A 1 28.73 18.91 14.83
C MET A 1 27.25 18.63 15.04
N PRO A 2 26.52 18.11 14.04
CA PRO A 2 25.15 17.64 14.29
C PRO A 2 25.19 16.55 15.35
N VAL A 3 24.35 16.69 16.36
CA VAL A 3 24.11 15.63 17.35
C VAL A 3 23.16 14.66 16.70
N TYR A 4 23.48 13.36 16.74
CA TYR A 4 22.63 12.28 16.26
C TYR A 4 22.61 11.15 17.29
N GLU A 5 21.55 10.36 17.27
CA GLU A 5 21.45 9.10 18.02
C GLU A 5 21.22 7.95 17.04
N GLU A 6 21.93 6.84 17.26
CA GLU A 6 21.77 5.63 16.44
C GLU A 6 20.53 4.85 16.89
N LYS A 7 19.59 4.65 15.97
CA LYS A 7 18.32 3.95 16.22
C LYS A 7 18.04 2.90 15.16
N VAL A 8 17.03 2.09 15.40
CA VAL A 8 16.45 1.17 14.41
C VAL A 8 15.03 1.63 14.08
N ILE A 9 14.74 1.75 12.78
CA ILE A 9 13.40 2.07 12.26
C ILE A 9 13.12 1.23 11.01
N SER A 10 11.86 0.96 10.68
CA SER A 10 11.56 0.38 9.38
C SER A 10 11.85 1.34 8.22
N PRO A 11 12.61 0.94 7.18
CA PRO A 11 12.86 1.81 6.02
C PRO A 11 11.60 2.12 5.22
N LEU A 12 10.53 1.31 5.34
CA LEU A 12 9.25 1.55 4.68
C LEU A 12 8.43 2.64 5.40
N ALA A 13 8.71 2.91 6.67
CA ALA A 13 8.12 4.01 7.44
C ALA A 13 8.84 5.36 7.22
N VAL A 14 10.01 5.36 6.56
CA VAL A 14 10.77 6.56 6.25
C VAL A 14 10.39 7.08 4.87
N ARG A 15 10.12 8.38 4.77
CA ARG A 15 9.68 9.07 3.56
C ARG A 15 10.83 9.74 2.81
N PHE A 16 10.64 9.92 1.51
CA PHE A 16 11.56 10.66 0.66
C PHE A 16 11.47 12.16 0.93
N SER A 17 12.63 12.83 1.01
CA SER A 17 12.66 14.30 1.17
C SER A 17 12.52 15.06 -0.15
N GLN A 18 12.63 14.38 -1.29
CA GLN A 18 12.62 14.99 -2.63
C GLN A 18 11.87 14.06 -3.59
N GLU A 19 11.20 14.64 -4.58
CA GLU A 19 10.39 13.87 -5.53
C GLU A 19 11.21 13.07 -6.54
N HIS A 20 12.50 13.41 -6.75
CA HIS A 20 13.34 12.79 -7.77
C HIS A 20 14.57 12.11 -7.19
N ILE A 21 14.87 10.90 -7.67
CA ILE A 21 16.02 10.08 -7.27
C ILE A 21 16.84 9.73 -8.49
N ARG A 22 18.14 10.01 -8.44
CA ARG A 22 19.09 9.56 -9.49
C ARG A 22 19.30 8.06 -9.37
N THR A 23 19.32 7.35 -10.49
CA THR A 23 19.49 5.89 -10.57
C THR A 23 20.92 5.41 -10.33
N THR A 24 21.86 6.31 -10.04
CA THR A 24 23.26 6.00 -9.74
C THR A 24 23.78 6.77 -8.52
N PHE A 25 24.71 6.13 -7.80
CA PHE A 25 25.50 6.79 -6.76
C PHE A 25 26.58 7.70 -7.36
N ARG A 26 27.27 8.47 -6.52
CA ARG A 26 28.33 9.40 -6.97
C ARG A 26 29.51 8.70 -7.64
N ASN A 27 29.74 7.44 -7.32
CA ASN A 27 30.74 6.57 -7.93
C ASN A 27 30.19 5.82 -9.17
N SER A 28 29.06 6.25 -9.72
CA SER A 28 28.40 5.66 -10.88
C SER A 28 27.88 4.23 -10.70
N LEU A 29 27.87 3.69 -9.47
CA LEU A 29 27.21 2.41 -9.20
C LEU A 29 25.68 2.55 -9.36
N PRO A 30 25.03 1.69 -10.17
CA PRO A 30 23.58 1.61 -10.25
C PRO A 30 22.96 1.28 -8.89
N LEU A 31 21.80 1.87 -8.57
CA LEU A 31 21.13 1.59 -7.29
C LEU A 31 20.77 0.12 -7.14
N ASP A 32 20.27 -0.53 -8.20
CA ASP A 32 19.85 -1.93 -8.16
C ASP A 32 21.02 -2.90 -7.89
N ASP A 33 22.23 -2.59 -8.37
CA ASP A 33 23.42 -3.37 -8.05
C ASP A 33 23.75 -3.31 -6.55
N VAL A 34 23.55 -2.13 -5.94
CA VAL A 34 23.77 -1.95 -4.49
C VAL A 34 22.67 -2.63 -3.66
N VAL A 35 21.43 -2.75 -4.18
CA VAL A 35 20.37 -3.53 -3.51
C VAL A 35 20.80 -4.99 -3.32
N ALA A 36 21.53 -5.57 -4.28
CA ALA A 36 22.02 -6.95 -4.16
C ALA A 36 23.11 -7.13 -3.10
N LEU A 37 23.74 -6.04 -2.66
CA LEU A 37 24.78 -6.02 -1.63
C LEU A 37 24.22 -5.78 -0.23
N VAL A 38 22.91 -5.52 -0.07
CA VAL A 38 22.29 -5.34 1.25
C VAL A 38 22.11 -6.71 1.90
N GLU A 39 22.67 -6.86 3.09
CA GLU A 39 22.60 -8.11 3.87
C GLU A 39 21.42 -8.05 4.85
N ALA A 40 20.75 -9.20 5.02
CA ALA A 40 19.72 -9.40 6.03
C ALA A 40 20.35 -10.11 7.24
N GLN A 41 20.34 -9.45 8.39
CA GLN A 41 20.82 -9.98 9.66
C GLN A 41 19.65 -10.42 10.55
N GLU A 42 19.96 -11.15 11.63
CA GLU A 42 18.97 -11.56 12.62
C GLU A 42 18.22 -10.33 13.17
N GLY A 43 16.93 -10.51 13.45
CA GLY A 43 16.05 -9.48 13.98
C GLY A 43 16.53 -8.91 15.31
N PHE A 44 16.11 -7.68 15.59
CA PHE A 44 16.42 -6.98 16.84
C PHE A 44 15.17 -6.24 17.33
N GLY A 45 14.82 -6.42 18.60
CA GLY A 45 13.61 -5.84 19.20
C GLY A 45 12.34 -6.29 18.47
N PRO A 46 11.50 -5.37 17.95
CA PRO A 46 10.25 -5.69 17.28
C PRO A 46 10.42 -6.15 15.82
N TYR A 47 11.64 -6.08 15.28
CA TYR A 47 11.94 -6.42 13.89
C TYR A 47 12.37 -7.88 13.77
N ASP A 48 11.85 -8.57 12.76
CA ASP A 48 12.22 -9.96 12.45
C ASP A 48 13.57 -10.04 11.70
N VAL A 49 13.94 -8.96 11.00
CA VAL A 49 15.18 -8.84 10.22
C VAL A 49 15.71 -7.41 10.34
N VAL A 50 17.02 -7.26 10.49
CA VAL A 50 17.70 -5.95 10.38
C VAL A 50 18.57 -5.91 9.12
N LEU A 51 18.43 -4.87 8.31
CA LEU A 51 19.24 -4.70 7.10
C LEU A 51 20.59 -4.05 7.43
N LYS A 52 21.66 -4.65 6.93
CA LYS A 52 23.00 -4.05 6.92
C LYS A 52 23.39 -3.64 5.50
N ALA A 53 23.51 -2.33 5.28
CA ALA A 53 23.85 -1.78 3.98
C ALA A 53 25.38 -1.61 3.80
N PRO A 54 25.89 -1.65 2.56
CA PRO A 54 27.31 -1.42 2.24
C PRO A 54 27.70 0.07 2.25
N PHE A 55 26.89 0.91 2.88
CA PHE A 55 27.10 2.35 3.01
C PHE A 55 26.81 2.80 4.45
N PRO A 56 27.35 3.96 4.89
CA PRO A 56 27.06 4.49 6.22
C PRO A 56 25.55 4.65 6.45
N ASN A 57 25.13 4.58 7.72
CA ASN A 57 23.75 4.78 8.15
C ASN A 57 23.12 6.00 7.47
N ILE A 58 21.83 5.89 7.16
CA ILE A 58 21.10 7.02 6.61
C ILE A 58 20.77 7.99 7.74
N GLU A 59 20.96 9.28 7.47
CA GLU A 59 20.49 10.31 8.37
C GLU A 59 18.99 10.53 8.15
N VAL A 60 18.21 10.44 9.22
CA VAL A 60 16.77 10.68 9.22
C VAL A 60 16.43 11.82 10.16
N ALA A 61 15.42 12.61 9.80
CA ALA A 61 14.93 13.69 10.63
C ALA A 61 13.41 13.63 10.73
N ARG A 62 12.89 13.90 11.93
CA ARG A 62 11.47 14.05 12.20
C ARG A 62 11.06 15.48 11.87
N TRP A 63 10.12 15.69 10.95
CA TRP A 63 9.74 17.04 10.55
C TRP A 63 8.32 17.12 9.98
N ARG A 64 7.74 18.32 10.06
CA ARG A 64 6.45 18.69 9.48
C ARG A 64 6.68 19.69 8.35
N PRO A 65 6.33 19.38 7.09
CA PRO A 65 6.37 20.33 5.99
C PRO A 65 5.66 21.64 6.33
N SER A 66 6.34 22.78 6.13
CA SER A 66 5.71 24.08 6.40
C SER A 66 4.66 24.39 5.33
N ARG A 67 3.40 24.53 5.76
CA ARG A 67 2.22 24.84 4.90
C ARG A 67 2.30 26.17 4.15
N SER A 68 3.34 26.98 4.37
CA SER A 68 3.43 28.38 3.94
C SER A 68 3.32 28.60 2.41
N LYS A 69 3.30 27.56 1.58
CA LYS A 69 3.18 27.68 0.11
C LYS A 69 2.02 26.91 -0.52
N SER A 70 1.09 26.33 0.25
CA SER A 70 -0.10 25.73 -0.37
C SER A 70 -0.95 26.85 -0.98
N GLN A 71 -0.74 27.11 -2.27
CA GLN A 71 -1.27 28.25 -3.01
C GLN A 71 -2.80 28.17 -3.21
N TYR A 72 -3.43 27.08 -2.76
CA TYR A 72 -4.82 26.75 -3.07
C TYR A 72 -5.80 26.79 -1.89
N GLY A 73 -5.39 27.24 -0.70
CA GLY A 73 -6.32 27.54 0.40
C GLY A 73 -7.22 26.39 0.84
N MET A 74 -6.86 25.13 0.53
CA MET A 74 -7.58 23.98 1.03
C MET A 74 -7.34 23.87 2.53
N ALA A 75 -8.44 23.75 3.28
CA ALA A 75 -8.40 23.50 4.71
C ALA A 75 -7.56 22.24 4.94
N SER A 76 -6.57 22.38 5.81
CA SER A 76 -5.69 21.30 6.16
C SER A 76 -6.44 20.14 6.77
N THR A 77 -6.31 18.97 6.16
CA THR A 77 -6.72 17.72 6.78
C THR A 77 -5.84 17.44 8.01
N PRO A 78 -6.29 16.65 8.98
CA PRO A 78 -5.48 16.18 10.10
C PRO A 78 -4.24 15.36 9.71
N GLU A 79 -3.97 15.17 8.41
CA GLU A 79 -2.82 14.44 7.85
C GLU A 79 -1.50 15.24 7.80
N ASP A 80 -1.43 16.44 8.37
CA ASP A 80 -0.15 17.11 8.69
C ASP A 80 0.52 16.49 9.93
N ALA A 81 0.57 15.17 9.92
CA ALA A 81 1.36 14.41 10.86
C ALA A 81 2.84 14.72 10.62
N VAL A 82 3.60 14.69 11.71
CA VAL A 82 5.06 14.77 11.64
C VAL A 82 5.53 13.42 11.12
N HIS A 83 6.43 13.39 10.14
CA HIS A 83 6.91 12.14 9.54
C HIS A 83 8.43 12.05 9.59
N TRP A 84 8.95 10.84 9.40
CA TRP A 84 10.38 10.59 9.24
C TRP A 84 10.78 10.82 7.79
N PHE A 85 11.79 11.68 7.57
CA PHE A 85 12.33 11.95 6.24
C PHE A 85 13.81 11.60 6.15
N ALA A 86 14.21 10.94 5.07
CA ALA A 86 15.61 10.65 4.79
C ALA A 86 16.32 11.84 4.15
N LYS A 87 17.58 12.09 4.55
CA LYS A 87 18.46 13.09 3.91
C LYS A 87 19.02 12.63 2.57
N ASP A 88 19.22 11.32 2.36
CA ASP A 88 19.70 10.74 1.10
C ASP A 88 18.68 9.73 0.56
N ASN A 89 17.83 10.20 -0.36
CA ASN A 89 16.77 9.39 -0.98
C ASN A 89 17.30 8.18 -1.76
N ARG A 90 18.53 8.22 -2.28
CA ARG A 90 19.10 7.08 -3.03
C ARG A 90 19.39 5.91 -2.10
N ARG A 91 19.94 6.18 -0.91
CA ARG A 91 20.17 5.16 0.10
C ARG A 91 18.85 4.62 0.64
N LEU A 92 17.87 5.49 0.88
CA LEU A 92 16.52 5.08 1.28
C LEU A 92 15.87 4.16 0.23
N TYR A 93 15.93 4.51 -1.06
CA TYR A 93 15.41 3.66 -2.14
C TYR A 93 16.02 2.26 -2.10
N VAL A 94 17.34 2.15 -1.95
CA VAL A 94 18.04 0.87 -1.86
C VAL A 94 17.54 0.04 -0.68
N LEU A 95 17.39 0.66 0.49
CA LEU A 95 16.88 0.01 1.70
C LEU A 95 15.42 -0.43 1.56
N GLN A 96 14.56 0.42 0.99
CA GLN A 96 13.17 0.06 0.72
C GLN A 96 13.07 -1.10 -0.27
N ARG A 97 13.82 -1.07 -1.38
CA ARG A 97 13.88 -2.17 -2.36
C ARG A 97 14.33 -3.50 -1.75
N ALA A 98 15.28 -3.46 -0.82
CA ALA A 98 15.71 -4.65 -0.09
C ALA A 98 14.60 -5.12 0.87
N ALA A 99 13.98 -4.21 1.63
CA ALA A 99 12.90 -4.52 2.57
C ALA A 99 11.65 -5.09 1.87
N THR A 100 11.25 -4.58 0.70
CA THR A 100 10.08 -5.09 -0.03
C THR A 100 10.24 -6.53 -0.48
N LYS A 101 11.48 -7.00 -0.72
CA LYS A 101 11.75 -8.42 -1.05
C LYS A 101 11.55 -9.36 0.15
N LEU A 102 11.57 -8.82 1.37
CA LEU A 102 11.41 -9.56 2.62
C LEU A 102 9.99 -9.45 3.18
N TRP A 103 9.12 -8.67 2.55
CA TRP A 103 7.72 -8.53 2.95
C TRP A 103 7.01 -9.90 2.96
N PRO A 104 6.22 -10.24 3.99
CA PRO A 104 5.70 -9.39 5.08
C PRO A 104 6.50 -9.45 6.40
N LYS A 105 7.81 -9.73 6.37
CA LYS A 105 8.62 -9.65 7.59
C LYS A 105 8.74 -8.19 8.06
N LYS A 106 8.76 -7.98 9.38
CA LYS A 106 9.05 -6.67 9.99
C LYS A 106 10.54 -6.37 9.83
N VAL A 107 10.88 -5.52 8.87
CA VAL A 107 12.27 -5.17 8.56
C VAL A 107 12.64 -3.85 9.23
N GLY A 108 13.76 -3.83 9.95
CA GLY A 108 14.40 -2.64 10.52
C GLY A 108 15.71 -2.29 9.82
N VAL A 109 16.17 -1.04 9.95
CA VAL A 109 17.49 -0.60 9.52
C VAL A 109 18.08 0.37 10.54
N GLU A 110 19.41 0.32 10.70
CA GLU A 110 20.17 1.27 11.51
C GLU A 110 20.17 2.67 10.85
N VAL A 111 19.80 3.69 11.61
CA VAL A 111 19.71 5.08 11.15
C VAL A 111 20.34 6.03 12.16
N ASP A 112 20.87 7.15 11.65
CA ASP A 112 21.36 8.25 12.46
C ASP A 112 20.24 9.29 12.57
N VAL A 113 19.56 9.35 13.72
CA VAL A 113 18.44 10.26 13.92
C VAL A 113 18.95 11.63 14.32
N LEU A 114 18.63 12.65 13.52
CA LEU A 114 19.01 14.03 13.76
C LEU A 114 18.05 14.68 14.76
N PHE A 115 18.59 15.21 15.87
CA PHE A 115 17.81 15.95 16.88
C PHE A 115 17.22 17.25 16.32
N THR A 116 17.98 17.91 15.44
CA THR A 116 17.58 19.17 14.81
C THR A 116 17.57 19.00 13.31
N VAL A 117 16.47 19.38 12.66
CA VAL A 117 16.36 19.37 11.20
C VAL A 117 17.31 20.42 10.63
N PRO A 118 18.34 20.04 9.85
CA PRO A 118 19.22 21.00 9.22
C PRO A 118 18.42 21.90 8.27
N SER A 119 18.74 23.20 8.24
CA SER A 119 18.03 24.17 7.39
C SER A 119 18.09 23.81 5.89
N GLU A 120 19.09 23.03 5.49
CA GLU A 120 19.27 22.52 4.14
C GLU A 120 18.25 21.44 3.78
N LEU A 121 17.79 20.64 4.75
CA LEU A 121 16.70 19.68 4.53
C LEU A 121 15.39 20.42 4.28
N LEU A 122 15.12 21.47 5.06
CA LEU A 122 13.92 22.31 4.90
C LEU A 122 13.84 22.93 3.49
N LYS A 123 14.99 23.33 2.93
CA LYS A 123 15.08 23.89 1.57
C LYS A 123 14.94 22.83 0.47
N LYS A 124 15.31 21.58 0.75
CA LYS A 124 15.26 20.47 -0.20
C LYS A 124 13.90 19.83 -0.29
N TYR A 125 13.03 20.07 0.68
CA TYR A 125 11.69 19.54 0.65
C TYR A 125 10.85 20.23 -0.40
N ASP A 126 10.70 19.53 -1.51
CA ASP A 126 9.90 19.92 -2.66
C ASP A 126 8.89 18.85 -3.05
N SER A 127 8.73 17.81 -2.21
CA SER A 127 7.84 16.69 -2.50
C SER A 127 6.38 17.13 -2.44
N SER A 128 5.72 17.09 -3.59
CA SER A 128 4.27 17.22 -3.72
C SER A 128 3.51 15.99 -3.21
N THR A 129 4.24 14.91 -2.93
CA THR A 129 3.74 13.55 -2.71
C THR A 129 3.80 13.13 -1.23
N ALA A 130 4.02 14.11 -0.35
CA ALA A 130 4.32 13.90 1.07
C ALA A 130 5.52 12.96 1.33
N GLY A 131 6.36 12.72 0.32
CA GLY A 131 7.49 11.80 0.37
C GLY A 131 7.13 10.31 0.26
N LEU A 132 5.89 9.96 -0.11
CA LEU A 132 5.44 8.56 -0.18
C LEU A 132 5.99 7.82 -1.40
N PHE A 133 6.25 8.53 -2.50
CA PHE A 133 6.83 7.99 -3.72
C PHE A 133 7.81 8.97 -4.35
N ALA A 134 8.70 8.44 -5.18
CA ALA A 134 9.70 9.22 -5.88
C ALA A 134 9.88 8.75 -7.33
N ALA A 135 10.05 9.70 -8.23
CA ALA A 135 10.43 9.47 -9.63
C ALA A 135 11.91 9.05 -9.71
N LEU A 136 12.18 7.93 -10.37
CA LEU A 136 13.52 7.46 -10.67
C LEU A 136 13.98 7.99 -12.04
N GLY A 137 15.19 8.54 -12.08
CA GLY A 137 15.84 8.98 -13.32
C GLY A 137 15.92 10.49 -13.49
N GLU A 138 16.39 10.91 -14.66
CA GLU A 138 16.49 12.32 -15.04
C GLU A 138 15.13 12.86 -15.45
N SER A 139 14.87 14.13 -15.11
CA SER A 139 13.59 14.85 -15.29
C SER A 139 13.01 14.85 -16.72
N HIS A 140 13.75 14.40 -17.73
CA HIS A 140 13.36 14.44 -19.14
C HIS A 140 13.03 13.06 -19.74
N CYS A 141 13.27 11.97 -19.01
CA CYS A 141 12.94 10.62 -19.45
C CYS A 141 11.66 10.15 -18.76
N LYS A 142 10.95 9.18 -19.35
CA LYS A 142 9.80 8.51 -18.72
C LYS A 142 10.27 7.91 -17.39
N SER A 143 10.11 8.66 -16.30
CA SER A 143 10.55 8.24 -14.98
C SER A 143 9.66 7.10 -14.51
N CYS A 144 10.26 6.01 -14.05
CA CYS A 144 9.52 5.03 -13.30
C CYS A 144 9.28 5.60 -11.90
N ILE A 145 8.05 5.52 -11.41
CA ILE A 145 7.70 5.96 -10.06
C ILE A 145 7.98 4.78 -9.12
N TRP A 146 8.80 5.01 -8.11
CA TRP A 146 8.97 4.07 -7.02
C TRP A 146 7.94 4.37 -5.93
N ASN A 147 7.05 3.41 -5.72
CA ASN A 147 6.13 3.35 -4.58
C ASN A 147 6.31 1.97 -3.93
N TRP A 148 6.82 1.94 -2.70
CA TRP A 148 7.08 0.68 -2.02
C TRP A 148 5.78 -0.08 -1.71
N MET A 149 4.66 0.63 -1.48
CA MET A 149 3.36 -0.01 -1.23
C MET A 149 2.93 -0.85 -2.44
N SER A 150 3.06 -0.29 -3.65
CA SER A 150 2.80 -1.02 -4.89
C SER A 150 3.77 -2.17 -5.11
N ALA A 151 4.99 -2.11 -4.56
CA ALA A 151 6.00 -3.15 -4.70
C ALA A 151 5.81 -4.33 -3.73
N VAL A 152 5.10 -4.12 -2.61
CA VAL A 152 4.73 -5.19 -1.67
C VAL A 152 3.34 -5.77 -1.95
N SER A 153 2.51 -5.08 -2.74
CA SER A 153 1.26 -5.64 -3.27
C SER A 153 1.57 -6.92 -4.05
N PRO A 154 1.05 -8.09 -3.62
CA PRO A 154 1.39 -9.33 -4.28
C PRO A 154 0.75 -9.38 -5.65
N PRO A 155 1.49 -9.82 -6.67
CA PRO A 155 0.90 -9.94 -8.00
C PRO A 155 -0.25 -10.93 -8.03
N SER A 156 -0.33 -11.97 -7.19
CA SER A 156 -1.16 -13.17 -7.47
C SER A 156 -2.01 -13.74 -6.31
N GLY A 157 -2.48 -12.92 -5.38
CA GLY A 157 -3.72 -13.25 -4.63
C GLY A 157 -3.69 -14.36 -3.57
N SER A 158 -2.52 -14.78 -3.05
CA SER A 158 -2.48 -15.53 -1.77
C SER A 158 -1.69 -14.73 -0.72
N ILE A 159 -2.35 -13.70 -0.23
CA ILE A 159 -1.85 -12.87 0.86
C ILE A 159 -2.03 -13.64 2.17
N ASN A 160 -0.96 -13.81 2.94
CA ASN A 160 -1.09 -14.11 4.37
C ASN A 160 -1.50 -12.81 5.06
N MET A 161 -2.81 -12.53 5.06
CA MET A 161 -3.38 -11.27 5.54
C MET A 161 -2.99 -10.98 6.99
N PHE A 162 -2.80 -12.02 7.79
CA PHE A 162 -2.39 -11.88 9.18
C PHE A 162 -0.98 -11.31 9.31
N LEU A 163 0.00 -11.89 8.58
CA LEU A 163 1.38 -11.40 8.62
C LEU A 163 1.50 -10.01 8.01
N GLU A 164 0.82 -9.74 6.89
CA GLU A 164 0.81 -8.41 6.28
C GLU A 164 0.20 -7.36 7.21
N LYS A 165 -0.91 -7.68 7.88
CA LYS A 165 -1.53 -6.79 8.85
C LYS A 165 -0.62 -6.52 10.05
N ALA A 166 0.09 -7.53 10.55
CA ALA A 166 1.06 -7.35 11.61
C ALA A 166 2.23 -6.46 11.17
N ALA A 167 2.75 -6.66 9.95
CA ALA A 167 3.80 -5.82 9.38
C ALA A 167 3.34 -4.38 9.16
N MET A 168 2.16 -4.18 8.58
CA MET A 168 1.55 -2.86 8.37
C MET A 168 1.34 -2.11 9.68
N ARG A 169 0.80 -2.76 10.71
CA ARG A 169 0.67 -2.17 12.05
C ARG A 169 2.02 -1.70 12.58
N ARG A 170 3.09 -2.47 12.38
CA ARG A 170 4.43 -2.04 12.81
C ARG A 170 4.92 -0.83 12.04
N LEU A 171 4.64 -0.75 10.74
CA LEU A 171 4.97 0.44 9.92
C LEU A 171 4.21 1.68 10.40
N GLU A 172 2.93 1.54 10.70
CA GLU A 172 2.10 2.62 11.23
C GLU A 172 2.62 3.09 12.59
N LEU A 173 3.01 2.16 13.47
CA LEU A 173 3.67 2.51 14.73
C LEU A 173 4.93 3.31 14.46
N ASP A 174 5.89 2.79 13.68
CA ASP A 174 7.14 3.47 13.36
C ASP A 174 6.94 4.87 12.72
N ASP A 175 5.98 5.02 11.80
CA ASP A 175 5.65 6.33 11.19
C ASP A 175 4.99 7.28 12.21
N SER A 176 4.19 6.76 13.13
CA SER A 176 3.52 7.57 14.16
C SER A 176 4.43 8.01 15.31
N LEU A 177 5.52 7.29 15.60
CA LEU A 177 6.43 7.58 16.71
C LEU A 177 6.95 9.01 16.64
N CYS A 178 6.51 9.83 17.60
CA CYS A 178 6.77 11.27 17.60
C CYS A 178 8.07 11.63 18.30
N THR A 179 8.50 10.82 19.28
CA THR A 179 9.71 11.09 20.06
C THR A 179 10.85 10.15 19.69
N LEU A 180 12.08 10.64 19.86
CA LEU A 180 13.30 9.85 19.67
C LEU A 180 13.38 8.69 20.66
N THR A 181 12.82 8.86 21.87
CA THR A 181 12.85 7.85 22.92
C THR A 181 12.04 6.61 22.58
N ASP A 182 11.04 6.75 21.71
CA ASP A 182 10.19 5.62 21.32
C ASP A 182 10.85 4.72 20.27
N LEU A 183 11.88 5.22 19.57
CA LEU A 183 12.65 4.43 18.62
C LEU A 183 13.59 3.48 19.34
N VAL A 184 13.69 2.26 18.81
CA VAL A 184 14.52 1.20 19.37
C VAL A 184 16.00 1.60 19.29
N SER A 185 16.64 1.76 20.45
CA SER A 185 18.09 2.03 20.53
C SER A 185 18.89 0.77 20.21
N LEU A 186 19.98 0.93 19.46
CA LEU A 186 20.91 -0.17 19.23
C LEU A 186 21.56 -0.62 20.54
N PRO A 187 21.82 -1.93 20.70
CA PRO A 187 22.53 -2.41 21.87
C PRO A 187 23.96 -1.89 21.77
N ARG A 188 24.30 -0.95 22.66
CA ARG A 188 25.63 -0.34 22.72
C ARG A 188 26.64 -1.48 22.84
N ALA A 189 27.47 -1.67 21.82
CA ALA A 189 28.43 -2.76 21.80
C ALA A 189 29.28 -2.67 23.08
N ALA A 190 29.04 -3.61 24.01
CA ALA A 190 29.53 -3.51 25.39
C ALA A 190 31.07 -3.57 25.52
N GLY A 191 31.81 -3.62 24.39
CA GLY A 191 33.25 -3.82 24.35
C GLY A 191 34.09 -2.65 23.80
N ALA A 192 33.51 -1.55 23.31
CA ALA A 192 34.30 -0.54 22.60
C ALA A 192 34.86 0.62 23.46
N GLY A 193 34.60 0.67 24.78
CA GLY A 193 34.76 1.94 25.53
C GLY A 193 35.11 1.89 27.02
N ALA A 194 35.93 0.95 27.48
CA ALA A 194 36.58 1.04 28.81
C ALA A 194 38.12 1.03 28.73
N ALA A 195 38.70 1.43 27.60
CA ALA A 195 40.15 1.56 27.43
C ALA A 195 40.49 2.96 26.92
N GLY A 196 40.56 3.95 27.81
CA GLY A 196 41.05 5.28 27.40
C GLY A 196 40.68 6.47 28.28
N ALA A 197 40.64 6.35 29.61
CA ALA A 197 40.61 7.53 30.48
C ALA A 197 41.34 7.27 31.82
N ALA A 198 42.55 6.70 31.76
CA ALA A 198 43.52 6.79 32.85
C ALA A 198 44.47 7.96 32.57
N GLY A 199 43.95 9.19 32.69
CA GLY A 199 44.75 10.40 32.75
C GLY A 199 45.22 10.65 34.18
N ALA A 200 46.52 10.58 34.39
CA ALA A 200 47.20 10.90 35.64
C ALA A 200 46.95 12.37 36.09
N PRO A 201 47.06 12.67 37.39
CA PRO A 201 46.73 13.99 37.94
C PRO A 201 47.85 15.00 37.67
N ALA A 202 47.53 16.08 36.95
CA ALA A 202 48.36 17.28 36.90
C ALA A 202 47.86 18.30 37.93
N LYS A 203 48.70 18.55 38.95
CA LYS A 203 48.61 19.69 39.87
C LYS A 203 48.85 21.00 39.10
N GLY A 204 48.12 22.06 39.43
CA GLY A 204 48.62 23.43 39.20
C GLY A 204 47.57 24.54 39.06
N SER A 205 47.57 25.43 40.05
CA SER A 205 47.27 26.88 40.04
C SER A 205 45.87 27.41 39.74
N GLU A 206 45.19 27.73 40.85
CA GLU A 206 44.51 28.98 41.27
C GLU A 206 44.37 30.19 40.32
N ASP A 207 43.25 30.87 40.58
CA ASP A 207 42.90 32.29 40.38
C ASP A 207 42.55 32.81 38.98
N GLU A 208 41.25 33.08 38.75
CA GLU A 208 40.73 34.44 38.91
C GLU A 208 39.19 34.48 38.85
N THR A 209 38.63 35.18 39.83
CA THR A 209 37.25 35.65 39.97
C THR A 209 36.83 36.60 38.85
N PHE A 210 35.65 36.38 38.26
CA PHE A 210 34.88 37.45 37.64
C PHE A 210 33.37 37.29 37.90
N THR A 211 32.82 38.26 38.60
CA THR A 211 31.40 38.45 38.93
C THR A 211 30.74 39.44 37.98
N ALA A 212 29.57 39.11 37.42
CA ALA A 212 28.45 40.00 37.07
C ALA A 212 27.35 39.15 36.37
N SER A 213 26.19 38.89 36.97
CA SER A 213 24.97 39.74 37.00
C SER A 213 24.00 39.51 35.83
N THR A 214 22.88 38.85 36.18
CA THR A 214 21.49 39.28 35.89
C THR A 214 20.98 39.26 34.44
N SER A 215 20.05 38.36 34.14
CA SER A 215 18.63 38.75 33.94
C SER A 215 17.72 37.53 33.81
N SER A 216 16.66 37.60 34.61
CA SER A 216 15.49 36.74 34.70
C SER A 216 14.51 37.00 33.57
N GLY A 217 13.92 35.95 33.03
CA GLY A 217 12.84 35.99 32.05
C GLY A 217 12.11 34.65 32.04
N GLU A 218 11.28 34.45 33.07
CA GLU A 218 10.35 33.33 33.20
C GLU A 218 9.21 33.51 32.19
N ASN A 219 8.96 32.48 31.37
CA ASN A 219 7.70 32.29 30.67
C ASN A 219 7.30 30.82 30.89
N GLU A 220 6.61 30.58 32.00
CA GLU A 220 5.83 29.38 32.23
C GLU A 220 4.50 29.55 31.48
N ASN A 221 4.28 28.74 30.45
CA ASN A 221 2.97 28.34 29.92
C ASN A 221 3.24 27.39 28.75
N ASP A 222 3.32 26.08 29.01
CA ASP A 222 3.07 25.01 28.03
C ASP A 222 3.23 23.62 28.70
N ALA A 223 2.44 23.37 29.75
CA ALA A 223 2.40 22.08 30.44
C ALA A 223 0.96 21.63 30.65
N ASN A 224 0.22 21.36 29.56
CA ASN A 224 -1.08 20.70 29.69
C ASN A 224 -1.53 19.85 28.48
N GLU A 225 -0.66 19.54 27.53
CA GLU A 225 -1.02 18.74 26.34
C GLU A 225 -0.44 17.31 26.32
N GLU A 226 0.53 16.98 27.19
CA GLU A 226 1.17 15.65 27.20
C GLU A 226 0.34 14.56 27.89
N ASN A 227 -0.66 14.91 28.72
CA ASN A 227 -1.36 13.91 29.53
C ASN A 227 -2.53 13.20 28.82
N ALA A 228 -2.94 13.67 27.64
CA ALA A 228 -4.05 13.06 26.89
C ALA A 228 -3.63 11.90 25.98
N ASN A 229 -2.33 11.74 25.68
CA ASN A 229 -1.83 10.70 24.77
C ASN A 229 -1.40 9.40 25.48
N LEU A 230 -1.17 9.41 26.80
CA LEU A 230 -0.81 8.19 27.53
C LEU A 230 -2.02 7.25 27.75
N GLU A 231 -3.21 7.78 28.03
CA GLU A 231 -4.42 6.96 28.26
C GLU A 231 -4.88 6.20 27.00
N ALA A 232 -4.58 6.71 25.80
CA ALA A 232 -4.95 6.06 24.54
C ALA A 232 -4.06 4.86 24.19
N LEU A 233 -2.82 4.83 24.67
CA LEU A 233 -1.87 3.72 24.45
C LEU A 233 -2.06 2.59 25.46
N GLU A 234 -2.39 2.91 26.71
CA GLU A 234 -2.63 1.91 27.77
C GLU A 234 -3.92 1.10 27.50
N ALA A 235 -4.90 1.69 26.81
CA ALA A 235 -6.14 0.99 26.41
C ALA A 235 -5.94 -0.10 25.32
N LEU A 236 -4.81 -0.10 24.60
CA LEU A 236 -4.52 -1.11 23.57
C LEU A 236 -3.80 -2.34 24.12
N GLU A 237 -3.11 -2.22 25.26
CA GLU A 237 -2.34 -3.31 25.86
C GLU A 237 -3.22 -4.26 26.71
N VAL A 238 -4.40 -3.81 27.15
CA VAL A 238 -5.34 -4.59 27.99
C VAL A 238 -6.10 -5.68 27.20
N LEU A 239 -6.06 -5.68 25.85
CA LEU A 239 -6.75 -6.69 25.03
C LEU A 239 -5.97 -8.00 24.81
N GLU A 240 -4.75 -8.13 25.34
CA GLU A 240 -3.89 -9.31 25.09
C GLU A 240 -4.06 -10.48 26.08
N ASN A 241 -4.97 -10.42 27.07
CA ASN A 241 -5.03 -11.44 28.13
C ASN A 241 -6.41 -12.09 28.38
N GLU A 242 -7.37 -12.05 27.45
CA GLU A 242 -8.60 -12.83 27.58
C GLU A 242 -8.37 -14.29 27.12
N PRO A 243 -8.50 -15.30 28.01
CA PRO A 243 -8.37 -16.70 27.62
C PRO A 243 -9.51 -17.10 26.70
N PHE A 244 -9.16 -17.56 25.50
CA PHE A 244 -10.10 -18.04 24.49
C PHE A 244 -10.74 -19.36 24.93
N ASP A 245 -11.92 -19.27 25.53
CA ASP A 245 -12.71 -20.41 25.97
C ASP A 245 -13.21 -21.20 24.76
N SER A 246 -12.66 -22.40 24.59
CA SER A 246 -12.90 -23.28 23.45
C SER A 246 -14.19 -24.06 23.67
N LEU A 247 -15.29 -23.59 23.11
CA LEU A 247 -16.52 -24.39 23.00
C LEU A 247 -16.49 -25.23 21.72
N GLU A 248 -16.20 -26.51 21.96
CA GLU A 248 -16.47 -27.65 21.09
C GLU A 248 -17.90 -27.60 20.55
N SER A 249 -18.07 -27.75 19.23
CA SER A 249 -19.28 -28.33 18.67
C SER A 249 -18.90 -29.33 17.58
N GLU A 250 -18.59 -30.54 18.03
CA GLU A 250 -18.53 -31.72 17.18
C GLU A 250 -19.89 -31.93 16.51
N LYS A 251 -19.94 -31.80 15.19
CA LYS A 251 -21.03 -32.37 14.38
C LYS A 251 -20.48 -33.50 13.54
N ASN A 252 -20.73 -34.70 14.08
CA ASN A 252 -20.87 -35.98 13.39
C ASN A 252 -21.10 -35.87 11.88
N TYR A 253 -20.11 -36.27 11.08
CA TYR A 253 -20.33 -36.77 9.74
C TYR A 253 -20.02 -38.27 9.71
N SER A 254 -21.10 -39.03 9.60
CA SER A 254 -21.12 -40.49 9.47
C SER A 254 -20.41 -40.91 8.19
N ALA A 255 -19.41 -41.77 8.35
CA ALA A 255 -18.80 -42.54 7.28
C ALA A 255 -19.83 -43.46 6.61
N LYS A 256 -19.87 -43.44 5.27
CA LYS A 256 -20.44 -44.50 4.44
C LYS A 256 -19.60 -44.68 3.17
N ASN A 257 -19.09 -45.90 3.05
CA ASN A 257 -18.80 -46.67 1.85
C ASN A 257 -17.61 -46.22 0.98
N GLU A 258 -16.45 -46.83 1.30
CA GLU A 258 -15.47 -47.26 0.31
C GLU A 258 -16.03 -48.49 -0.41
N GLU A 259 -16.14 -48.44 -1.75
CA GLU A 259 -15.93 -49.57 -2.66
C GLU A 259 -15.90 -49.06 -4.11
N ASP A 260 -14.84 -49.46 -4.82
CA ASP A 260 -14.71 -49.60 -6.28
C ASP A 260 -15.05 -48.43 -7.22
N VAL A 261 -14.02 -47.71 -7.70
CA VAL A 261 -13.84 -47.43 -9.14
C VAL A 261 -12.34 -47.23 -9.45
N ASP A 262 -11.68 -48.29 -9.91
CA ASP A 262 -10.48 -48.17 -10.75
C ASP A 262 -10.85 -47.49 -12.09
N ASN A 263 -9.92 -46.68 -12.61
CA ASN A 263 -9.90 -46.10 -13.97
C ASN A 263 -10.46 -44.67 -14.14
N LEU A 264 -9.66 -43.67 -13.77
CA LEU A 264 -9.77 -42.30 -14.30
C LEU A 264 -8.39 -41.81 -14.76
N GLN A 265 -8.25 -41.69 -16.08
CA GLN A 265 -7.19 -40.90 -16.70
C GLN A 265 -7.25 -39.47 -16.16
N SER A 266 -6.11 -39.00 -15.64
CA SER A 266 -5.93 -37.63 -15.18
C SER A 266 -6.39 -36.65 -16.27
N PRO A 267 -7.39 -35.79 -16.01
CA PRO A 267 -7.71 -34.72 -16.94
C PRO A 267 -6.49 -33.82 -17.02
N SER A 268 -5.93 -33.66 -18.22
CA SER A 268 -4.88 -32.69 -18.49
C SER A 268 -5.39 -31.32 -18.02
N VAL A 269 -4.78 -30.79 -16.97
CA VAL A 269 -4.96 -29.41 -16.53
C VAL A 269 -4.75 -28.53 -17.77
N PRO A 270 -5.75 -27.75 -18.20
CA PRO A 270 -5.57 -26.85 -19.33
C PRO A 270 -4.49 -25.86 -18.93
N THR A 271 -3.32 -25.98 -19.56
CA THR A 271 -2.23 -25.02 -19.48
C THR A 271 -2.80 -23.66 -19.86
N SER A 272 -3.07 -22.82 -18.86
CA SER A 272 -3.71 -21.50 -19.02
C SER A 272 -2.73 -20.58 -19.77
N PRO A 273 -2.96 -20.21 -21.06
CA PRO A 273 -1.88 -19.68 -21.87
C PRO A 273 -1.65 -18.15 -21.82
N GLU A 274 -2.44 -17.33 -21.12
CA GLU A 274 -2.48 -15.88 -21.47
C GLU A 274 -2.44 -14.87 -20.29
N GLY A 275 -2.01 -15.27 -19.09
CA GLY A 275 -2.18 -14.42 -17.88
C GLY A 275 -1.06 -13.44 -17.51
N ASN A 276 0.16 -13.56 -18.04
CA ASN A 276 1.34 -12.86 -17.51
C ASN A 276 1.75 -11.60 -18.28
N GLU A 277 0.81 -10.89 -18.91
CA GLU A 277 1.13 -9.59 -19.50
C GLU A 277 1.31 -8.57 -18.36
N ALA A 278 2.55 -8.18 -18.08
CA ALA A 278 2.87 -7.19 -17.04
C ALA A 278 2.04 -5.92 -17.26
N TRP A 279 1.64 -5.23 -16.16
CA TRP A 279 0.96 -3.95 -16.30
C TRP A 279 1.78 -3.00 -17.18
N PRO A 280 1.13 -2.23 -18.06
CA PRO A 280 1.79 -1.17 -18.79
C PRO A 280 2.30 -0.09 -17.83
N PRO A 281 3.10 0.85 -18.34
CA PRO A 281 3.45 2.06 -17.61
C PRO A 281 2.23 2.72 -16.95
N PHE A 282 2.44 3.32 -15.78
CA PHE A 282 1.38 3.82 -14.91
C PHE A 282 0.45 4.84 -15.58
N ASP A 283 0.97 5.69 -16.46
CA ASP A 283 0.21 6.65 -17.28
C ASP A 283 -0.76 5.98 -18.28
N GLN A 284 -0.62 4.67 -18.49
CA GLN A 284 -1.44 3.85 -19.37
C GLN A 284 -2.27 2.82 -18.60
N HIS A 285 -2.11 2.73 -17.28
CA HIS A 285 -2.78 1.76 -16.43
C HIS A 285 -4.31 1.83 -16.63
N TRP A 286 -4.87 3.04 -16.59
CA TRP A 286 -6.31 3.28 -16.78
C TRP A 286 -6.86 2.75 -18.12
N LYS A 287 -6.03 2.66 -19.17
CA LYS A 287 -6.47 2.13 -20.48
C LYS A 287 -6.73 0.64 -20.41
N VAL A 288 -5.88 -0.09 -19.69
CA VAL A 288 -6.06 -1.53 -19.47
C VAL A 288 -7.27 -1.76 -18.58
N VAL A 289 -7.42 -0.99 -17.49
CA VAL A 289 -8.61 -1.03 -16.63
C VAL A 289 -9.90 -0.77 -17.43
N SER A 290 -9.90 0.27 -18.27
CA SER A 290 -11.02 0.61 -19.15
C SER A 290 -11.34 -0.50 -20.17
N SER A 291 -10.32 -1.21 -20.64
CA SER A 291 -10.48 -2.34 -21.55
C SER A 291 -11.06 -3.56 -20.84
N LEU A 292 -10.57 -3.88 -19.65
CA LEU A 292 -11.06 -4.99 -18.82
C LEU A 292 -12.53 -4.80 -18.42
N LEU A 293 -12.94 -3.55 -18.17
CA LEU A 293 -14.31 -3.21 -17.77
C LEU A 293 -15.25 -2.95 -18.96
N ARG A 294 -14.77 -3.11 -20.19
CA ARG A 294 -15.61 -2.92 -21.38
C ARG A 294 -16.67 -4.01 -21.48
N GLY A 295 -17.93 -3.60 -21.63
CA GLY A 295 -19.05 -4.49 -21.87
C GLY A 295 -20.25 -4.14 -21.00
N VAL A 296 -21.16 -5.11 -20.88
CA VAL A 296 -22.34 -5.00 -20.02
C VAL A 296 -22.14 -5.93 -18.84
N TRP A 297 -22.07 -5.37 -17.65
CA TRP A 297 -21.95 -6.10 -16.39
C TRP A 297 -23.32 -6.28 -15.77
N ARG A 298 -23.56 -7.39 -15.07
CA ARG A 298 -24.83 -7.71 -14.42
C ARG A 298 -24.61 -7.79 -12.92
N GLY A 299 -25.41 -7.04 -12.16
CA GLY A 299 -25.39 -7.09 -10.70
C GLY A 299 -26.25 -8.20 -10.11
N PRO A 300 -26.18 -8.39 -8.79
CA PRO A 300 -26.85 -9.48 -8.08
C PRO A 300 -28.38 -9.39 -8.13
N LYS A 301 -28.96 -8.21 -8.36
CA LYS A 301 -30.42 -8.03 -8.47
C LYS A 301 -30.90 -7.94 -9.92
N GLY A 302 -30.05 -8.33 -10.88
CA GLY A 302 -30.39 -8.36 -12.31
C GLY A 302 -30.31 -7.01 -13.02
N GLU A 303 -29.86 -5.95 -12.36
CA GLU A 303 -29.52 -4.71 -13.04
C GLU A 303 -28.28 -4.86 -13.94
N SER A 304 -28.18 -4.01 -14.95
CA SER A 304 -27.03 -3.94 -15.84
C SER A 304 -26.23 -2.66 -15.66
N TYR A 305 -24.92 -2.75 -15.86
CA TYR A 305 -23.97 -1.66 -15.71
C TYR A 305 -23.09 -1.56 -16.95
N GLN A 306 -22.89 -0.35 -17.45
CA GLN A 306 -21.92 -0.05 -18.50
C GLN A 306 -21.03 1.09 -18.02
N LEU A 307 -19.72 0.91 -18.13
CA LEU A 307 -18.73 1.88 -17.69
C LEU A 307 -18.10 2.56 -18.90
N THR A 308 -17.97 3.88 -18.81
CA THR A 308 -17.26 4.72 -19.77
C THR A 308 -16.30 5.61 -19.00
N PHE A 309 -15.05 5.69 -19.45
CA PHE A 309 -14.03 6.54 -18.84
C PHE A 309 -13.75 7.75 -19.73
N ASP A 310 -13.61 8.90 -19.10
CA ASP A 310 -13.25 10.16 -19.74
C ASP A 310 -11.74 10.25 -19.97
N LYS A 311 -11.29 11.42 -20.43
CA LYS A 311 -9.86 11.70 -20.59
C LYS A 311 -9.16 11.66 -19.22
N PRO A 312 -7.93 11.12 -19.15
CA PRO A 312 -7.18 11.05 -17.89
C PRO A 312 -6.88 12.45 -17.36
N GLY A 313 -7.11 12.65 -16.06
CA GLY A 313 -6.65 13.82 -15.30
C GLY A 313 -5.23 13.61 -14.75
N HIS A 314 -4.80 14.52 -13.87
CA HIS A 314 -3.48 14.47 -13.23
C HIS A 314 -3.39 13.32 -12.22
N ASP A 315 -4.38 13.23 -11.32
CA ASP A 315 -4.36 12.29 -10.18
C ASP A 315 -5.38 11.14 -10.31
N SER A 316 -6.31 11.26 -11.26
CA SER A 316 -7.36 10.27 -11.48
C SER A 316 -7.92 10.30 -12.90
N VAL A 317 -8.65 9.25 -13.25
CA VAL A 317 -9.49 9.18 -14.45
C VAL A 317 -10.94 9.10 -14.02
N LEU A 318 -11.70 10.13 -14.33
CA LEU A 318 -13.13 10.16 -14.10
C LEU A 318 -13.86 9.38 -15.18
N GLY A 319 -15.05 8.91 -14.86
CA GLY A 319 -15.95 8.30 -15.82
C GLY A 319 -17.36 8.23 -15.30
N GLU A 320 -18.21 7.59 -16.09
CA GLU A 320 -19.61 7.36 -15.79
C GLU A 320 -19.95 5.87 -15.86
N CYS A 321 -20.79 5.44 -14.94
CA CYS A 321 -21.40 4.13 -14.92
C CYS A 321 -22.91 4.27 -15.10
N LEU A 322 -23.44 3.76 -16.21
CA LEU A 322 -24.87 3.75 -16.48
C LEU A 322 -25.49 2.47 -15.94
N ARG A 323 -26.30 2.60 -14.87
CA ARG A 323 -27.07 1.48 -14.32
C ARG A 323 -28.45 1.43 -14.93
N SER A 324 -28.84 0.30 -15.52
CA SER A 324 -30.17 0.08 -16.09
C SER A 324 -30.89 -1.06 -15.37
N THR A 325 -32.20 -0.91 -15.21
CA THR A 325 -33.10 -1.92 -14.65
C THR A 325 -34.28 -2.08 -15.61
N SER A 326 -34.88 -3.26 -15.74
CA SER A 326 -35.92 -3.59 -16.74
C SER A 326 -37.03 -2.54 -16.86
N ASP A 327 -37.40 -1.91 -15.75
CA ASP A 327 -38.58 -1.05 -15.65
C ASP A 327 -38.25 0.42 -15.34
N GLN A 328 -36.96 0.79 -15.30
CA GLN A 328 -36.54 2.14 -14.90
C GLN A 328 -35.64 2.77 -15.95
N LYS A 329 -35.72 4.11 -16.06
CA LYS A 329 -34.79 4.88 -16.86
C LYS A 329 -33.36 4.65 -16.34
N PRO A 330 -32.36 4.48 -17.24
CA PRO A 330 -30.97 4.34 -16.83
C PRO A 330 -30.54 5.49 -15.92
N LYS A 331 -29.82 5.17 -14.85
CA LYS A 331 -29.31 6.14 -13.87
C LYS A 331 -27.78 6.21 -13.95
N PRO A 332 -27.19 7.39 -14.20
CA PRO A 332 -25.75 7.56 -14.17
C PRO A 332 -25.22 7.60 -12.74
N PHE A 333 -24.00 7.09 -12.57
CA PHE A 333 -23.20 7.16 -11.37
C PHE A 333 -21.77 7.54 -11.75
N SER A 334 -21.09 8.34 -10.94
CA SER A 334 -19.69 8.65 -11.14
C SER A 334 -18.81 7.44 -10.85
N VAL A 335 -17.76 7.25 -11.65
CA VAL A 335 -16.63 6.37 -11.35
C VAL A 335 -15.34 7.18 -11.37
N CYS A 336 -14.39 6.78 -10.53
CA CYS A 336 -13.09 7.42 -10.43
C CYS A 336 -12.02 6.36 -10.30
N TYR A 337 -11.13 6.26 -11.28
CA TYR A 337 -9.91 5.47 -11.16
C TYR A 337 -8.82 6.36 -10.58
N GLU A 338 -8.39 6.06 -9.35
CA GLU A 338 -7.42 6.87 -8.63
C GLU A 338 -6.01 6.29 -8.81
N TYR A 339 -5.09 7.11 -9.30
CA TYR A 339 -3.74 6.66 -9.59
C TYR A 339 -2.98 6.28 -8.32
N ALA A 340 -3.07 7.10 -7.25
CA ALA A 340 -2.32 6.89 -6.02
C ALA A 340 -2.57 5.52 -5.37
N THR A 341 -3.83 5.06 -5.40
CA THR A 341 -4.27 3.80 -4.79
C THR A 341 -4.38 2.65 -5.80
N CYS A 342 -4.33 2.94 -7.11
CA CYS A 342 -4.67 2.00 -8.19
C CYS A 342 -6.07 1.38 -8.04
N LEU A 343 -6.99 2.02 -7.31
CA LEU A 343 -8.34 1.52 -7.09
C LEU A 343 -9.35 2.22 -8.00
N LEU A 344 -10.36 1.47 -8.43
CA LEU A 344 -11.53 2.02 -9.10
C LEU A 344 -12.65 2.23 -8.08
N TRP A 345 -13.08 3.47 -7.92
CA TRP A 345 -14.15 3.87 -7.03
C TRP A 345 -15.49 4.03 -7.77
N TRP A 346 -16.59 3.60 -7.14
CA TRP A 346 -17.96 3.68 -7.67
C TRP A 346 -18.99 4.02 -6.58
N GLY A 347 -20.09 4.62 -7.03
CA GLY A 347 -21.28 4.87 -6.22
C GLY A 347 -21.30 6.27 -5.60
N THR A 348 -22.40 6.58 -4.90
CA THR A 348 -22.55 7.87 -4.21
C THR A 348 -21.47 8.00 -3.15
N GLN A 349 -20.70 9.10 -3.20
CA GLN A 349 -19.55 9.35 -2.32
C GLN A 349 -18.40 8.33 -2.45
N HIS A 350 -18.26 7.64 -3.58
CA HIS A 350 -17.17 6.68 -3.79
C HIS A 350 -17.11 5.61 -2.68
N LYS A 351 -18.28 5.15 -2.24
CA LYS A 351 -18.38 4.20 -1.12
C LYS A 351 -17.76 2.83 -1.44
N PHE A 352 -17.79 2.43 -2.72
CA PHE A 352 -17.34 1.12 -3.15
C PHE A 352 -16.08 1.23 -3.98
N CYS A 353 -15.13 0.31 -3.77
CA CYS A 353 -13.92 0.20 -4.56
C CYS A 353 -13.79 -1.19 -5.19
N LEU A 354 -13.05 -1.26 -6.29
CA LEU A 354 -12.64 -2.47 -6.97
C LEU A 354 -11.15 -2.38 -7.24
N ASP A 355 -10.44 -3.49 -7.01
CA ASP A 355 -9.04 -3.64 -7.41
C ASP A 355 -8.98 -4.20 -8.86
N PRO A 356 -8.48 -3.44 -9.85
CA PRO A 356 -8.38 -3.90 -11.22
C PRO A 356 -7.46 -5.12 -11.41
N GLU A 357 -6.57 -5.42 -10.47
CA GLU A 357 -5.74 -6.63 -10.53
C GLU A 357 -6.59 -7.89 -10.47
N GLU A 358 -7.68 -7.88 -9.71
CA GLU A 358 -8.61 -9.01 -9.64
C GLU A 358 -9.27 -9.32 -10.99
N LEU A 359 -9.53 -8.28 -11.80
CA LEU A 359 -10.09 -8.44 -13.14
C LEU A 359 -9.13 -9.08 -14.12
N ARG A 360 -7.81 -9.02 -13.87
CA ARG A 360 -6.83 -9.74 -14.71
C ARG A 360 -6.92 -11.24 -14.48
N TYR A 361 -7.17 -11.65 -13.24
CA TYR A 361 -7.38 -13.05 -12.86
C TYR A 361 -8.76 -13.57 -13.22
N ASN A 362 -9.79 -12.74 -13.04
CA ASN A 362 -11.17 -13.10 -13.32
C ASN A 362 -11.85 -12.01 -14.16
N ARG A 363 -11.62 -12.05 -15.48
CA ARG A 363 -12.18 -11.07 -16.45
C ARG A 363 -13.70 -11.05 -16.50
N HIS A 364 -14.37 -12.04 -15.90
CA HIS A 364 -15.82 -12.20 -15.97
C HIS A 364 -16.53 -11.84 -14.67
N ASN A 365 -15.81 -11.53 -13.60
CA ASN A 365 -16.40 -11.22 -12.30
C ASN A 365 -15.65 -10.05 -11.64
N ALA A 366 -16.37 -8.96 -11.42
CA ALA A 366 -15.89 -7.73 -10.82
C ALA A 366 -16.39 -7.67 -9.37
N ARG A 367 -15.47 -7.80 -8.40
CA ARG A 367 -15.81 -7.78 -6.97
C ARG A 367 -15.67 -6.38 -6.41
N TRP A 368 -16.70 -5.93 -5.69
CA TRP A 368 -16.78 -4.58 -5.12
C TRP A 368 -16.73 -4.63 -3.61
N TYR A 369 -15.83 -3.84 -3.04
CA TYR A 369 -15.55 -3.77 -1.61
C TYR A 369 -16.04 -2.44 -1.04
N VAL A 370 -16.35 -2.42 0.25
CA VAL A 370 -16.48 -1.16 1.00
C VAL A 370 -15.10 -0.83 1.54
N ALA A 371 -14.69 0.44 1.45
CA ALA A 371 -13.41 0.88 1.99
C ALA A 371 -13.19 0.37 3.43
N GLY A 372 -12.05 -0.29 3.66
CA GLY A 372 -11.69 -0.89 4.95
C GLY A 372 -12.29 -2.27 5.23
N LYS A 373 -13.07 -2.86 4.33
CA LYS A 373 -13.56 -4.24 4.44
C LYS A 373 -12.80 -5.19 3.53
N GLU A 374 -12.51 -6.38 4.07
CA GLU A 374 -11.79 -7.44 3.35
C GLU A 374 -12.71 -8.30 2.46
N LYS A 375 -14.00 -8.38 2.80
CA LYS A 375 -14.98 -9.17 2.03
C LYS A 375 -15.71 -8.29 1.02
N PRO A 376 -15.94 -8.77 -0.22
CA PRO A 376 -16.72 -8.02 -1.19
C PRO A 376 -18.16 -7.87 -0.69
N GLU A 377 -18.72 -6.68 -0.88
CA GLU A 377 -20.11 -6.39 -0.55
C GLU A 377 -21.05 -6.95 -1.63
N PHE A 378 -20.62 -6.91 -2.90
CA PHE A 378 -21.32 -7.51 -4.03
C PHE A 378 -20.35 -7.75 -5.21
N GLU A 379 -20.83 -8.50 -6.19
CA GLU A 379 -20.08 -8.85 -7.41
C GLU A 379 -20.91 -8.53 -8.65
N TRP A 380 -20.25 -8.18 -9.75
CA TRP A 380 -20.86 -8.05 -11.06
C TRP A 380 -20.29 -9.08 -12.03
N ASP A 381 -21.15 -9.70 -12.82
CA ASP A 381 -20.74 -10.67 -13.85
C ASP A 381 -20.80 -10.06 -15.25
N LEU A 382 -19.75 -10.27 -16.05
CA LEU A 382 -19.71 -9.78 -17.42
C LEU A 382 -20.68 -10.59 -18.30
N VAL A 383 -21.65 -9.91 -18.90
CA VAL A 383 -22.62 -10.53 -19.82
C VAL A 383 -21.92 -10.81 -21.15
N PRO A 384 -21.90 -12.07 -21.64
CA PRO A 384 -21.31 -12.40 -22.93
C PRO A 384 -21.99 -11.61 -24.06
N SER A 385 -21.20 -10.92 -24.89
CA SER A 385 -21.76 -10.25 -26.05
C SER A 385 -22.38 -11.27 -27.02
N ALA A 386 -23.63 -11.04 -27.43
CA ALA A 386 -24.34 -11.92 -28.36
C ALA A 386 -23.63 -12.06 -29.72
N ASP A 387 -22.77 -11.08 -30.05
CA ASP A 387 -22.04 -11.02 -31.32
C ASP A 387 -21.03 -12.18 -31.50
N GLY A 388 -20.66 -12.88 -30.42
CA GLY A 388 -19.75 -14.04 -30.46
C GLY A 388 -20.39 -15.36 -30.89
N GLN A 389 -21.72 -15.48 -30.95
CA GLN A 389 -22.42 -16.73 -31.29
C GLN A 389 -22.82 -16.87 -32.76
N SER A 390 -22.49 -15.90 -33.63
CA SER A 390 -23.13 -15.76 -34.95
C SER A 390 -22.49 -16.51 -36.14
N GLU A 391 -21.35 -17.22 -36.03
CA GLU A 391 -20.70 -17.75 -37.25
C GLU A 391 -20.52 -19.27 -37.37
N LYS A 392 -20.63 -20.05 -36.29
CA LYS A 392 -20.42 -21.52 -36.38
C LYS A 392 -21.69 -22.38 -36.54
N SER A 393 -22.90 -21.80 -36.44
CA SER A 393 -24.16 -22.58 -36.47
C SER A 393 -25.05 -22.37 -37.70
N ARG A 394 -24.56 -21.70 -38.76
CA ARG A 394 -25.28 -21.57 -40.04
C ARG A 394 -24.82 -22.53 -41.15
N ARG A 395 -24.13 -23.63 -40.82
CA ARG A 395 -23.99 -24.76 -41.76
C ARG A 395 -25.13 -25.77 -41.55
N GLY A 396 -26.22 -25.48 -42.25
CA GLY A 396 -27.20 -26.39 -42.84
C GLY A 396 -27.46 -27.73 -42.17
N ARG A 397 -28.58 -27.82 -41.46
CA ARG A 397 -29.44 -29.01 -41.52
C ARG A 397 -30.86 -28.57 -41.86
N ALA A 398 -31.14 -28.53 -43.16
CA ALA A 398 -32.49 -28.35 -43.67
C ALA A 398 -33.40 -29.41 -43.05
N LYS A 399 -34.39 -28.97 -42.26
CA LYS A 399 -35.50 -29.83 -41.84
C LYS A 399 -36.56 -29.84 -42.95
N PRO A 400 -37.09 -31.01 -43.33
CA PRO A 400 -38.14 -31.09 -44.33
C PRO A 400 -39.42 -30.43 -43.80
N ARG A 401 -40.00 -29.62 -44.68
CA ARG A 401 -41.29 -28.95 -44.59
C ARG A 401 -42.38 -30.02 -44.36
N LYS A 402 -42.96 -30.07 -43.16
CA LYS A 402 -44.22 -30.81 -42.94
C LYS A 402 -45.39 -29.92 -43.35
N GLU A 403 -46.20 -30.46 -44.25
CA GLU A 403 -47.46 -29.93 -44.72
C GLU A 403 -48.42 -29.61 -43.57
N ALA A 404 -49.24 -28.60 -43.86
CA ALA A 404 -50.31 -28.12 -43.02
C ALA A 404 -51.43 -29.15 -42.92
N ASP A 405 -51.96 -29.35 -41.72
CA ASP A 405 -53.33 -29.79 -41.55
C ASP A 405 -54.10 -28.74 -40.75
N SER A 406 -55.13 -28.23 -41.42
CA SER A 406 -56.07 -27.24 -40.96
C SER A 406 -57.17 -27.93 -40.17
N ALA A 407 -57.37 -27.55 -38.91
CA ALA A 407 -58.65 -27.76 -38.24
C ALA A 407 -58.91 -26.63 -37.23
N LYS A 408 -59.61 -25.60 -37.73
CA LYS A 408 -60.31 -24.61 -36.90
C LYS A 408 -61.51 -25.29 -36.23
N ALA A 409 -61.56 -25.31 -34.90
CA ALA A 409 -62.79 -25.55 -34.15
C ALA A 409 -63.01 -24.38 -33.18
N TRP A 410 -63.86 -23.44 -33.61
CA TRP A 410 -64.46 -22.43 -32.72
C TRP A 410 -65.55 -23.10 -31.89
N ARG A 411 -65.43 -23.05 -30.55
CA ARG A 411 -66.59 -23.23 -29.65
C ARG A 411 -66.73 -22.00 -28.76
N ARG A 412 -67.78 -21.22 -29.05
CA ARG A 412 -68.43 -20.32 -28.11
C ARG A 412 -69.11 -21.15 -27.01
N LYS A 413 -69.01 -20.73 -25.76
CA LYS A 413 -70.03 -21.00 -24.74
C LYS A 413 -70.45 -19.70 -24.10
N ARG A 414 -71.78 -19.54 -24.04
CA ARG A 414 -72.54 -18.59 -23.26
C ARG A 414 -72.50 -18.98 -21.79
#